data_AF-A0A2T5IIT1-F1
#
_entry.id   AF-A0A2T5IIT1-F1
#
_cell.length_a   1.000
_cell.length_b   1.000
_cell.length_c   1.000
_cell.angle_alpha   90.00
_cell.angle_beta   90.00
_cell.angle_gamma   90.00
#
_symmetry.space_group_name_H-M   'P 1'
#
loop_
_entity.id
_entity.type
_entity.pdbx_description
1 polymer ?
#
loop_
_entity_poly.entity_id
_entity_poly.type
_entity_poly.pdbx_seq_one_letter_code
_entity_poly.pdbx_strand_id
1 'polypeptide(L)'
;MVISGCSVFMAAKQPEKKDIDLLKEGVTRTQLISEFGAPVISEYKNGKRFEIFKFVQGYSTGTKAGRAFLHGAANVATLGLWELVGTPTEITFSGDDMAFQVQYDESDVAEEVVIIKKE
;
A
#
# COMPACT_ATOMS: atom_id res chain seq x y z
N MET A 1 -21.48 19.65 -14.04
CA MET A 1 -20.19 19.22 -13.47
C MET A 1 -20.44 18.99 -11.99
N VAL A 2 -20.71 17.73 -11.60
CA VAL A 2 -20.93 17.39 -10.20
C VAL A 2 -19.59 17.47 -9.48
N ILE A 3 -19.64 17.98 -8.27
CA ILE A 3 -18.57 18.39 -7.38
C ILE A 3 -17.80 17.16 -6.86
N SER A 4 -17.01 16.49 -7.71
CA SER A 4 -15.97 15.59 -7.19
C SER A 4 -14.88 16.46 -6.57
N GLY A 5 -15.06 16.79 -5.28
CA GLY A 5 -14.08 17.50 -4.47
C GLY A 5 -12.74 16.77 -4.48
N CYS A 6 -11.64 17.52 -4.32
CA CYS A 6 -10.29 16.98 -4.36
C CYS A 6 -10.13 15.83 -3.36
N SER A 7 -10.68 15.98 -2.16
CA SER A 7 -10.64 14.94 -1.12
C SER A 7 -11.35 13.64 -1.52
N VAL A 8 -12.45 13.70 -2.30
CA VAL A 8 -13.13 12.51 -2.84
C VAL A 8 -12.23 11.75 -3.80
N PHE A 9 -11.60 12.47 -4.73
CA PHE A 9 -10.71 11.89 -5.72
C PHE A 9 -9.48 11.28 -5.06
N MET A 10 -8.88 12.00 -4.10
CA MET A 10 -7.71 11.55 -3.35
C MET A 10 -8.03 10.27 -2.58
N ALA A 11 -9.13 10.23 -1.82
CA ALA A 11 -9.57 9.04 -1.08
C ALA A 11 -9.79 7.82 -2.00
N ALA A 12 -10.35 8.04 -3.19
CA ALA A 12 -10.60 6.97 -4.16
C ALA A 12 -9.31 6.45 -4.83
N LYS A 13 -8.30 7.31 -5.00
CA LYS A 13 -7.04 7.00 -5.69
C LYS A 13 -5.88 6.60 -4.77
N GLN A 14 -6.14 6.46 -3.48
CA GLN A 14 -5.13 5.99 -2.54
C GLN A 14 -4.61 4.60 -2.90
N PRO A 15 -3.37 4.27 -2.46
CA PRO A 15 -2.81 2.94 -2.60
C PRO A 15 -3.78 1.85 -2.15
N GLU A 16 -3.70 0.70 -2.81
CA GLU A 16 -4.53 -0.45 -2.46
C GLU A 16 -3.92 -1.21 -1.29
N LYS A 17 -4.77 -1.83 -0.48
CA LYS A 17 -4.32 -2.77 0.54
C LYS A 17 -3.76 -4.02 -0.16
N LYS A 18 -2.48 -4.31 0.11
CA LYS A 18 -1.75 -5.49 -0.34
C LYS A 18 -1.98 -6.69 0.58
N ASP A 19 -1.89 -7.88 0.01
CA ASP A 19 -1.96 -9.14 0.74
C ASP A 19 -0.62 -9.48 1.42
N ILE A 20 -0.41 -8.90 2.60
CA ILE A 20 0.80 -9.14 3.39
C ILE A 20 0.92 -10.57 3.93
N ASP A 21 -0.14 -11.39 3.86
CA ASP A 21 -0.08 -12.80 4.29
C ASP A 21 0.75 -13.66 3.32
N LEU A 22 1.13 -13.10 2.17
CA LEU A 22 2.11 -13.68 1.25
C LEU A 22 3.55 -13.48 1.71
N LEU A 23 3.84 -12.52 2.59
CA LEU A 23 5.19 -12.28 3.14
C LEU A 23 5.50 -13.25 4.27
N LYS A 24 5.63 -14.54 3.91
CA LYS A 24 5.95 -15.65 4.81
C LYS A 24 6.76 -16.72 4.09
N GLU A 25 7.31 -17.65 4.86
CA GLU A 25 8.05 -18.81 4.35
C GLU A 25 7.18 -19.66 3.40
N GLY A 26 7.83 -20.27 2.41
CA GLY A 26 7.18 -21.15 1.43
C GLY A 26 6.50 -20.44 0.25
N VAL A 27 6.44 -19.11 0.24
CA VAL A 27 5.88 -18.34 -0.89
C VAL A 27 6.96 -18.12 -1.95
N THR A 28 6.58 -18.31 -3.22
CA THR A 28 7.52 -18.13 -4.33
C THR A 28 7.84 -16.66 -4.58
N ARG A 29 9.07 -16.38 -5.02
CA ARG A 29 9.49 -15.05 -5.48
C ARG A 29 8.54 -14.45 -6.51
N THR A 30 8.04 -15.25 -7.44
CA THR A 30 7.09 -14.80 -8.46
C THR A 30 5.79 -14.31 -7.85
N GLN A 31 5.25 -14.99 -6.83
CA GLN A 31 4.05 -14.52 -6.12
C GLN A 31 4.30 -13.21 -5.39
N LEU A 32 5.44 -13.08 -4.70
CA LEU A 32 5.81 -11.84 -4.02
C LEU A 32 5.93 -10.67 -5.01
N ILE A 33 6.60 -10.88 -6.14
CA ILE A 33 6.72 -9.84 -7.18
C ILE A 33 5.36 -9.50 -7.80
N SER A 34 4.49 -10.49 -7.97
CA SER A 34 3.15 -10.25 -8.53
C SER A 34 2.29 -9.36 -7.63
N GLU A 35 2.43 -9.49 -6.30
CA GLU A 35 1.65 -8.72 -5.34
C GLU A 35 2.31 -7.36 -5.03
N PHE A 36 3.61 -7.36 -4.72
CA PHE A 36 4.33 -6.21 -4.18
C PHE A 36 5.13 -5.43 -5.22
N GLY A 37 5.25 -5.94 -6.45
CA GLY A 37 6.11 -5.38 -7.49
C GLY A 37 7.56 -5.83 -7.37
N ALA A 38 8.43 -5.27 -8.22
CA ALA A 38 9.85 -5.58 -8.17
C ALA A 38 10.48 -5.10 -6.84
N PRO A 39 11.42 -5.87 -6.26
CA PRO A 39 12.10 -5.45 -5.04
C PRO A 39 12.96 -4.22 -5.29
N VAL A 40 13.09 -3.36 -4.28
CA VAL A 40 13.92 -2.14 -4.36
C VAL A 40 15.40 -2.45 -4.25
N ILE A 41 15.75 -3.58 -3.62
CA ILE A 41 17.11 -4.11 -3.51
C ILE A 41 17.04 -5.62 -3.77
N SER A 42 17.97 -6.14 -4.56
CA SER A 42 18.14 -7.57 -4.79
C SER A 42 19.63 -7.88 -4.80
N GLU A 43 20.09 -8.62 -3.80
CA GLU A 43 21.49 -9.00 -3.62
C GLU A 43 21.65 -10.51 -3.52
N TYR A 44 22.79 -11.02 -3.98
CA TYR A 44 23.16 -12.42 -3.83
C TYR A 44 24.38 -12.54 -2.93
N LYS A 45 24.26 -13.21 -1.79
CA LYS A 45 25.31 -13.32 -0.77
C LYS A 45 25.31 -14.71 -0.17
N ASN A 46 26.50 -15.30 -0.01
CA ASN A 46 26.68 -16.64 0.59
C ASN A 46 25.81 -17.73 -0.08
N GLY A 47 25.62 -17.66 -1.39
CA GLY A 47 24.81 -18.63 -2.13
C GLY A 47 23.29 -18.41 -2.06
N LYS A 48 22.82 -17.39 -1.32
CA LYS A 48 21.40 -17.08 -1.17
C LYS A 48 21.04 -15.71 -1.74
N ARG A 49 19.78 -15.57 -2.17
CA ARG A 49 19.22 -14.31 -2.63
C ARG A 49 18.54 -13.59 -1.47
N PHE A 50 18.83 -12.30 -1.32
CA PHE A 50 18.20 -11.39 -0.37
C PHE A 50 17.54 -10.25 -1.14
N GLU A 51 16.25 -10.03 -0.91
CA GLU A 51 15.51 -8.94 -1.55
C GLU A 51 14.78 -8.09 -0.52
N ILE A 52 14.69 -6.79 -0.79
CA ILE A 52 13.89 -5.86 0.02
C ILE A 52 12.69 -5.42 -0.80
N PHE A 53 11.50 -5.72 -0.29
CA PHE A 53 10.23 -5.20 -0.82
C PHE A 53 9.83 -3.99 0.00
N LYS A 54 9.64 -2.85 -0.68
CA LYS A 54 9.14 -1.62 -0.08
C LYS A 54 7.86 -1.20 -0.81
N PHE A 55 6.79 -0.98 -0.06
CA PHE A 55 5.49 -0.58 -0.60
C PHE A 55 4.68 0.18 0.44
N VAL A 56 3.67 0.91 -0.02
CA VAL A 56 2.67 1.53 0.86
C VAL A 56 1.55 0.52 1.10
N GLN A 57 1.31 0.17 2.35
CA GLN A 57 0.15 -0.62 2.72
C GLN A 57 -1.08 0.28 2.77
N GLY A 58 -1.82 0.25 1.66
CA GLY A 58 -2.97 1.11 1.44
C GLY A 58 -4.26 0.58 2.04
N TYR A 59 -5.37 1.06 1.49
CA TYR A 59 -6.71 0.79 2.00
C TYR A 59 -7.48 -0.20 1.14
N SER A 60 -8.35 -0.98 1.77
CA SER A 60 -9.26 -1.88 1.05
C SER A 60 -10.18 -1.09 0.13
N THR A 61 -10.67 -1.72 -0.95
CA THR A 61 -11.63 -1.09 -1.87
C THR A 61 -12.86 -0.54 -1.14
N GLY A 62 -13.40 -1.27 -0.17
CA GLY A 62 -14.53 -0.82 0.64
C GLY A 62 -14.20 0.40 1.50
N THR A 63 -13.01 0.44 2.10
CA THR A 63 -12.55 1.59 2.89
C THR A 63 -12.35 2.83 2.01
N LYS A 64 -11.73 2.68 0.83
CA LYS A 64 -11.55 3.78 -0.14
C LYS A 64 -12.91 4.32 -0.60
N ALA A 65 -13.84 3.43 -0.95
CA ALA A 65 -15.19 3.81 -1.37
C ALA A 65 -15.97 4.54 -0.27
N GLY A 66 -15.92 4.00 0.97
CA GLY A 66 -16.58 4.63 2.13
C GLY A 66 -16.03 6.02 2.42
N ARG A 67 -14.71 6.20 2.39
CA ARG A 67 -14.08 7.51 2.57
C ARG A 67 -14.47 8.48 1.46
N ALA A 68 -14.35 8.07 0.20
CA ALA A 68 -14.76 8.91 -0.94
C ALA A 68 -16.23 9.35 -0.83
N PHE A 69 -17.12 8.45 -0.40
CA PHE A 69 -18.53 8.77 -0.14
C PHE A 69 -18.69 9.81 0.98
N LEU A 70 -18.03 9.61 2.13
CA LEU A 70 -18.10 10.54 3.26
C LEU A 70 -17.56 11.93 2.90
N HIS A 71 -16.42 12.00 2.19
CA HIS A 71 -15.89 13.26 1.66
C HIS A 71 -16.89 13.94 0.72
N GLY A 72 -17.52 13.18 -0.18
CA GLY A 72 -18.49 13.73 -1.12
C GLY A 72 -19.74 14.26 -0.42
N ALA A 73 -20.28 13.49 0.52
CA ALA A 73 -21.43 13.89 1.33
C ALA A 73 -21.14 15.15 2.15
N ALA A 74 -20.00 15.20 2.84
CA ALA A 74 -19.59 16.37 3.63
C ALA A 74 -19.36 17.60 2.74
N ASN A 75 -18.78 17.41 1.55
CA ASN A 75 -18.56 18.49 0.61
C ASN A 75 -19.88 19.10 0.11
N VAL A 76 -20.89 18.28 -0.18
CA VAL A 76 -22.24 18.77 -0.55
C VAL A 76 -22.92 19.44 0.64
N ALA A 77 -22.89 18.83 1.83
CA ALA A 77 -23.55 19.35 3.03
C ALA A 77 -22.97 20.70 3.50
N THR A 78 -21.70 20.96 3.20
CA THR A 78 -21.00 22.21 3.53
C THR A 78 -20.87 23.18 2.36
N LEU A 79 -21.55 22.89 1.24
CA LEU A 79 -21.49 23.70 0.01
C LEU A 79 -20.06 23.96 -0.51
N GLY A 80 -19.15 22.99 -0.34
CA GLY A 80 -17.76 23.09 -0.79
C GLY A 80 -16.73 23.38 0.32
N LEU A 81 -17.16 23.84 1.50
CA LEU A 81 -16.23 24.27 2.55
C LEU A 81 -15.44 23.10 3.18
N TRP A 82 -15.95 21.87 3.07
CA TRP A 82 -15.27 20.68 3.57
C TRP A 82 -13.86 20.50 3.00
N GLU A 83 -13.60 20.94 1.77
CA GLU A 83 -12.30 20.75 1.13
C GLU A 83 -11.15 21.44 1.88
N LEU A 84 -11.42 22.50 2.67
CA LEU A 84 -10.42 23.15 3.53
C LEU A 84 -9.88 22.21 4.62
N VAL A 85 -10.64 21.17 4.98
CA VAL A 85 -10.27 20.18 5.99
C VAL A 85 -9.98 18.82 5.33
N GLY A 86 -10.86 18.38 4.44
CA GLY A 86 -10.80 17.09 3.78
C GLY A 86 -9.56 16.93 2.90
N THR A 87 -9.19 17.94 2.10
CA THR A 87 -8.02 17.81 1.23
C THR A 87 -6.71 17.72 2.04
N PRO A 88 -6.43 18.60 3.02
CA PRO A 88 -5.25 18.45 3.88
C PRO A 88 -5.20 17.11 4.62
N THR A 89 -6.36 16.61 5.08
CA THR A 89 -6.45 15.29 5.71
C THR A 89 -5.94 14.22 4.75
N GLU A 90 -6.49 14.14 3.54
CA GLU A 90 -6.13 13.13 2.56
C GLU A 90 -4.67 13.21 2.06
N ILE A 91 -4.02 14.39 2.13
CA ILE A 91 -2.58 14.54 1.84
C ILE A 91 -1.72 13.77 2.86
N THR A 92 -2.15 13.80 4.13
CA THR A 92 -1.38 13.18 5.22
C THR A 92 -1.67 11.69 5.41
N PHE A 93 -2.86 11.23 5.02
CA PHE A 93 -3.28 9.84 5.23
C PHE A 93 -3.18 9.02 3.93
N SER A 94 -2.02 8.46 3.59
CA SER A 94 -1.85 7.64 2.36
C SER A 94 -1.68 6.13 2.61
N GLY A 95 -1.72 5.68 3.86
CA GLY A 95 -1.40 4.32 4.28
C GLY A 95 -0.07 4.27 5.03
N ASP A 96 0.40 3.06 5.34
CA ASP A 96 1.63 2.85 6.11
C ASP A 96 2.79 2.46 5.15
N ASP A 97 3.97 3.04 5.34
CA ASP A 97 5.18 2.64 4.63
C ASP A 97 5.70 1.31 5.21
N MET A 98 5.75 0.27 4.38
CA MET A 98 6.21 -1.06 4.75
C MET A 98 7.53 -1.39 4.08
N ALA A 99 8.43 -2.07 4.82
CA ALA A 99 9.62 -2.69 4.23
C ALA A 99 9.87 -4.08 4.82
N PHE A 100 10.07 -5.06 3.95
CA PHE A 100 10.36 -6.45 4.31
C PHE A 100 11.62 -6.92 3.60
N GLN A 101 12.48 -7.64 4.32
CA GLN A 101 13.56 -8.43 3.75
C GLN A 101 13.08 -9.86 3.55
N VAL A 102 13.33 -10.43 2.37
CA VAL A 102 13.04 -11.82 2.05
C VAL A 102 14.34 -12.50 1.65
N GLN A 103 14.66 -13.61 2.30
CA GLN A 103 15.70 -14.52 1.88
C GLN A 103 15.07 -15.69 1.13
N TYR A 104 15.67 -16.10 0.01
CA TYR A 104 15.21 -17.23 -0.78
C TYR A 104 16.20 -18.40 -0.76
N ASP A 105 15.66 -19.59 -0.96
CA ASP A 105 16.41 -20.79 -1.33
C ASP A 105 16.82 -20.77 -2.81
N GLU A 106 17.50 -21.84 -3.24
CA GLU A 106 17.96 -22.03 -4.62
C GLU A 106 16.81 -22.19 -5.65
N SER A 107 15.59 -22.45 -5.18
CA SER A 107 14.38 -22.59 -6.00
C SER A 107 13.53 -21.31 -6.05
N ASP A 108 14.08 -20.18 -5.59
CA ASP A 108 13.39 -18.89 -5.47
C ASP A 108 12.10 -18.99 -4.59
N VAL A 109 12.15 -19.79 -3.53
CA VAL A 109 11.10 -19.87 -2.49
C VAL A 109 11.59 -19.20 -1.22
N ALA A 110 10.73 -18.39 -0.58
CA ALA A 110 11.07 -17.67 0.62
C ALA A 110 11.37 -18.65 1.78
N GLU A 111 12.58 -18.57 2.33
CA GLU A 111 13.00 -19.31 3.53
C GLU A 111 12.89 -18.47 4.81
N GLU A 112 13.04 -17.15 4.69
CA GLU A 112 12.99 -16.24 5.83
C GLU A 112 12.39 -14.90 5.38
N VAL A 113 11.51 -14.34 6.20
CA VAL A 113 10.90 -13.03 5.98
C VAL A 113 10.97 -12.21 7.25
N VAL A 114 11.59 -11.03 7.16
CA VAL A 114 11.79 -10.12 8.30
C VAL A 114 11.23 -8.75 7.97
N ILE A 115 10.45 -8.17 8.88
CA ILE A 115 10.02 -6.79 8.77
C ILE A 115 11.18 -5.85 9.14
N ILE A 116 11.55 -4.95 8.22
CA ILE A 116 12.58 -3.95 8.43
C ILE A 116 11.96 -2.69 9.04
N LYS A 117 10.78 -2.30 8.54
CA LYS A 117 10.14 -1.03 8.88
C LYS A 117 8.62 -1.09 8.74
N LYS A 118 7.94 -0.40 9.65
CA LYS A 118 6.52 -0.04 9.59
C LYS A 118 6.35 1.37 10.16
N GLU A 119 6.01 2.33 9.31
CA GLU A 119 5.74 3.74 9.68
C GLU A 119 4.41 4.21 9.14
#